data_AF-A0A4Q6BGP7-F1
#
_entry.id   AF-A0A4Q6BGP7-F1
#
_cell.length_a   1.000
_cell.length_b   1.000
_cell.length_c   1.000
_cell.angle_alpha   90.00
_cell.angle_beta   90.00
_cell.angle_gamma   90.00
#
_symmetry.space_group_name_H-M   'P 1'
#
loop_
_entity.id
_entity.type
_entity.pdbx_description
1 polymer ?
#
loop_
_entity_poly.entity_id
_entity_poly.type
_entity_poly.pdbx_seq_one_letter_code
_entity_poly.pdbx_strand_id
1 'polypeptide(L)'
;HLPESPQLFPEGQVTDRGLEFRIAEVVREKLTFELNEELPYGIAVEVEGLGEEDGQLVVSAVIYVDRPGQKPIVIGAKGERLKRVGSQARRELNEALGRRLHLTLWVKVRENWADDARALSQLGLE
;
A
#
# COMPACT_ATOMS: atom_id res chain seq x y z
N HIS A 1 0.31 13.03 -32.95
CA HIS A 1 -1.03 13.66 -32.89
C HIS A 1 -1.94 12.73 -32.11
N LEU A 2 -2.54 13.19 -31.01
CA LEU A 2 -3.52 12.42 -30.25
C LEU A 2 -4.92 12.71 -30.78
N PRO A 3 -5.80 11.70 -30.96
CA PRO A 3 -7.16 11.90 -31.44
C PRO A 3 -8.08 12.47 -30.36
N GLU A 4 -9.05 13.29 -30.77
CA GLU A 4 -10.08 13.83 -29.88
C GLU A 4 -11.02 12.71 -29.41
N SER A 5 -11.21 12.60 -28.10
CA SER A 5 -12.15 11.67 -27.45
C SER A 5 -13.00 12.45 -26.46
N PRO A 6 -14.31 12.16 -26.34
CA PRO A 6 -15.13 12.72 -25.28
C PRO A 6 -14.60 12.31 -23.90
N GLN A 7 -14.85 13.16 -22.90
CA GLN A 7 -14.41 12.97 -21.53
C GLN A 7 -15.03 11.69 -20.94
N LEU A 8 -14.22 10.66 -20.75
CA LEU A 8 -14.64 9.33 -20.31
C LEU A 8 -14.83 9.22 -18.79
N PHE A 9 -14.48 10.26 -18.02
CA PHE A 9 -14.52 10.25 -16.56
C PHE A 9 -15.19 11.52 -15.98
N PRO A 10 -16.10 11.39 -15.01
CA PRO A 10 -16.82 12.51 -14.40
C PRO A 10 -15.92 13.39 -13.51
N GLU A 11 -16.26 14.68 -13.41
CA GLU A 11 -15.60 15.66 -12.52
C GLU A 11 -15.80 15.26 -11.06
N GLY A 12 -14.75 14.72 -10.44
CA GLY A 12 -14.76 14.25 -9.05
C GLY A 12 -13.89 13.02 -8.81
N GLN A 13 -13.45 12.33 -9.88
CA GLN A 13 -12.47 11.26 -9.75
C GLN A 13 -11.05 11.84 -9.60
N VAL A 14 -10.72 12.29 -8.39
CA VAL A 14 -9.31 12.55 -8.02
C VAL A 14 -8.63 11.19 -7.90
N THR A 15 -8.03 10.73 -8.99
CA THR A 15 -7.10 9.60 -8.88
C THR A 15 -5.77 10.19 -8.44
N ASP A 16 -5.58 10.33 -7.12
CA ASP A 16 -4.28 10.71 -6.54
C ASP A 16 -3.31 9.51 -6.58
N ARG A 17 -3.14 8.90 -7.76
CA ARG A 17 -2.28 7.71 -7.94
C ARG A 17 -0.89 7.93 -7.35
N GLY A 18 -0.38 9.17 -7.37
CA GLY A 18 0.89 9.54 -6.73
C GLY A 18 0.87 9.47 -5.19
N LEU A 19 -0.23 9.84 -4.54
CA LEU A 19 -0.37 9.75 -3.08
C LEU A 19 -0.59 8.30 -2.63
N GLU A 20 -1.45 7.56 -3.35
CA GLU A 20 -1.67 6.12 -3.09
C GLU A 20 -0.36 5.35 -3.19
N PHE A 21 0.39 5.58 -4.28
CA PHE A 21 1.72 5.01 -4.47
C PHE A 21 2.65 5.41 -3.31
N ARG A 22 2.74 6.69 -2.96
CA ARG A 22 3.61 7.14 -1.87
C ARG A 22 3.25 6.48 -0.53
N ILE A 23 1.97 6.34 -0.22
CA ILE A 23 1.54 5.67 1.03
C ILE A 23 1.92 4.19 0.99
N ALA A 24 1.64 3.50 -0.11
CA ALA A 24 2.00 2.10 -0.30
C ALA A 24 3.51 1.89 -0.13
N GLU A 25 4.32 2.77 -0.73
CA GLU A 25 5.77 2.72 -0.66
C GLU A 25 6.32 2.96 0.74
N VAL A 26 5.80 3.96 1.48
CA VAL A 26 6.22 4.19 2.86
C VAL A 26 5.90 2.97 3.74
N VAL A 27 4.72 2.37 3.57
CA VAL A 27 4.36 1.14 4.31
C VAL A 27 5.27 -0.02 3.91
N ARG A 28 5.55 -0.20 2.62
CA ARG A 28 6.45 -1.23 2.09
C ARG A 28 7.87 -1.07 2.63
N GLU A 29 8.38 0.16 2.70
CA GLU A 29 9.67 0.48 3.29
C GLU A 29 9.74 0.06 4.77
N LYS A 30 8.74 0.43 5.58
CA LYS A 30 8.72 0.05 7.01
C LYS A 30 8.60 -1.45 7.22
N LEU A 31 7.87 -2.14 6.34
CA LEU A 31 7.83 -3.61 6.33
C LEU A 31 9.20 -4.20 6.02
N THR A 32 9.88 -3.72 4.98
CA THR A 32 11.22 -4.18 4.60
C THR A 32 12.21 -4.03 5.76
N PHE A 33 12.20 -2.87 6.44
CA PHE A 33 13.05 -2.64 7.61
C PHE A 33 12.73 -3.58 8.79
N GLU A 34 11.46 -3.80 9.11
CA GLU A 34 11.07 -4.66 10.25
C GLU A 34 11.23 -6.17 9.99
N LEU A 35 11.33 -6.56 8.71
CA LEU A 35 11.41 -7.96 8.28
C LEU A 35 12.84 -8.43 7.98
N ASN A 36 13.86 -7.56 8.01
CA ASN A 36 15.29 -7.90 7.84
C ASN A 36 15.52 -8.98 6.74
N GLU A 37 15.17 -8.65 5.50
CA GLU A 37 15.51 -9.39 4.26
C GLU A 37 14.81 -10.74 3.95
N GLU A 38 14.08 -11.40 4.86
CA GLU A 38 13.55 -12.76 4.58
C GLU A 38 12.26 -12.84 3.73
N LEU A 39 11.49 -11.75 3.60
CA LEU A 39 10.20 -11.72 2.89
C LEU A 39 10.00 -10.73 1.70
N PRO A 40 10.99 -9.98 1.16
CA PRO A 40 10.71 -8.94 0.15
C PRO A 40 10.03 -9.42 -1.14
N TYR A 41 10.36 -10.62 -1.61
CA TYR A 41 9.96 -11.07 -2.94
C TYR A 41 8.49 -11.46 -3.09
N GLY A 42 7.75 -11.47 -1.98
CA GLY A 42 6.34 -11.88 -1.93
C GLY A 42 5.47 -10.97 -1.07
N ILE A 43 5.84 -9.69 -0.92
CA ILE A 43 5.00 -8.66 -0.26
C ILE A 43 4.65 -7.53 -1.23
N ALA A 44 3.36 -7.23 -1.35
CA ALA A 44 2.84 -6.02 -2.02
C ALA A 44 2.00 -5.21 -1.05
N VAL A 45 1.95 -3.90 -1.28
CA VAL A 45 1.07 -2.99 -0.56
C VAL A 45 0.20 -2.28 -1.59
N GLU A 46 -1.11 -2.30 -1.36
CA GLU A 46 -2.10 -1.62 -2.19
C GLU A 46 -2.98 -0.74 -1.30
N VAL A 47 -3.30 0.47 -1.75
CA VAL A 47 -4.28 1.32 -1.07
C VAL A 47 -5.66 0.99 -1.63
N GLU A 48 -6.52 0.36 -0.83
CA GLU A 48 -7.89 0.00 -1.22
C GLU A 48 -8.88 1.17 -1.01
N GLY A 49 -8.51 2.16 -0.20
CA GLY A 49 -9.36 3.31 0.08
C GLY A 49 -8.58 4.52 0.55
N LEU A 50 -8.90 5.66 -0.04
CA LEU A 50 -8.38 6.97 0.31
C LEU A 50 -9.56 7.94 0.39
N GLY A 51 -9.71 8.61 1.52
CA GLY A 51 -10.79 9.56 1.74
C GLY A 51 -10.48 10.54 2.86
N GLU A 52 -11.48 11.35 3.20
CA GLU A 52 -11.37 12.35 4.25
C GLU A 52 -12.57 12.27 5.18
N GLU A 53 -12.31 12.26 6.49
CA GLU A 53 -13.32 12.22 7.55
C GLU A 53 -12.89 13.20 8.65
N ASP A 54 -13.78 14.11 9.05
CA ASP A 54 -13.52 15.12 10.09
C ASP A 54 -12.20 15.91 9.91
N GLY A 55 -11.84 16.23 8.65
CA GLY A 55 -10.61 16.94 8.30
C GLY A 55 -9.33 16.10 8.40
N GLN A 56 -9.46 14.79 8.62
CA GLN A 56 -8.37 13.83 8.71
C GLN A 56 -8.37 12.93 7.46
N LEU A 57 -7.19 12.71 6.88
CA LEU A 57 -7.05 11.75 5.78
C LEU A 57 -7.26 10.33 6.34
N VAL A 58 -8.16 9.57 5.75
CA VAL A 58 -8.44 8.18 6.13
C VAL A 58 -7.96 7.27 5.00
N VAL A 59 -7.06 6.34 5.36
CA VAL A 59 -6.45 5.43 4.42
C VAL A 59 -6.64 3.99 4.87
N SER A 60 -7.08 3.14 3.95
CA SER A 60 -7.07 1.69 4.10
C SER A 60 -6.10 1.09 3.11
N ALA A 61 -5.08 0.40 3.61
CA ALA A 61 -4.11 -0.30 2.78
C ALA A 61 -4.06 -1.80 3.13
N VAL A 62 -3.79 -2.61 2.10
CA VAL A 62 -3.68 -4.05 2.20
C VAL A 62 -2.27 -4.47 1.87
N ILE A 63 -1.71 -5.29 2.75
CA ILE A 63 -0.45 -5.97 2.59
C ILE A 63 -0.77 -7.37 2.07
N TYR A 64 -0.44 -7.63 0.82
CA TYR A 64 -0.54 -8.95 0.22
C TYR A 64 0.70 -9.76 0.52
N VAL A 65 0.50 -11.03 0.86
CA VAL A 65 1.56 -12.02 1.02
C VAL A 65 1.29 -13.23 0.15
N ASP A 66 2.33 -13.83 -0.42
CA ASP A 66 2.22 -14.99 -1.32
C ASP A 66 1.75 -16.27 -0.62
N ARG A 67 2.18 -16.48 0.63
CA ARG A 67 1.97 -17.75 1.35
C ARG A 67 1.28 -17.53 2.70
N PRO A 68 0.38 -18.43 3.13
CA PRO A 68 -0.27 -18.35 4.43
C PRO A 68 0.71 -18.24 5.62
N GLY A 69 1.88 -18.89 5.52
CA GLY A 69 2.92 -18.83 6.55
C GLY A 69 3.58 -17.45 6.71
N GLN A 70 3.50 -16.58 5.71
CA GLN A 70 4.06 -15.22 5.78
C GLN A 70 3.14 -14.25 6.54
N LYS A 71 1.82 -14.45 6.48
CA LYS A 71 0.85 -13.62 7.19
C LYS A 71 1.15 -13.47 8.68
N PRO A 72 1.38 -14.54 9.48
CA PRO A 72 1.74 -14.39 10.88
C PRO A 72 3.10 -13.72 11.09
N ILE A 73 4.04 -13.84 10.14
CA ILE A 73 5.34 -13.16 10.21
C ILE A 73 5.13 -11.64 10.05
N VAL A 74 4.36 -11.20 9.04
CA VAL A 74 4.04 -9.77 8.84
C VAL A 74 3.29 -9.19 10.05
N ILE A 75 2.30 -9.93 10.57
CA ILE A 75 1.53 -9.51 11.75
C ILE A 75 2.42 -9.43 13.00
N GLY A 76 3.31 -10.41 13.17
CA GLY A 76 4.16 -10.56 14.35
C GLY A 76 3.39 -11.04 15.58
N ALA A 77 4.12 -11.34 16.66
CA ALA A 77 3.52 -11.80 17.92
C ALA A 77 2.50 -10.78 18.43
N LYS A 78 1.26 -11.22 18.65
CA LYS A 78 0.13 -10.38 19.09
C LYS A 78 -0.14 -9.13 18.23
N GLY A 79 0.31 -9.11 16.97
CA GLY A 79 0.16 -7.95 16.09
C GLY A 79 1.18 -6.83 16.30
N GLU A 80 2.19 -7.03 17.17
CA GLU A 80 3.12 -5.97 17.55
C GLU A 80 3.97 -5.46 16.38
N ARG A 81 4.32 -6.31 15.41
CA ARG A 81 5.08 -5.90 14.23
C ARG A 81 4.22 -5.00 13.33
N LEU A 82 3.03 -5.45 12.96
CA LEU A 82 2.12 -4.66 12.13
C LEU A 82 1.76 -3.32 12.78
N LYS A 83 1.60 -3.31 14.10
CA LYS A 83 1.38 -2.08 14.88
C LYS A 83 2.58 -1.12 14.81
N ARG A 84 3.82 -1.61 14.92
CA ARG A 84 5.03 -0.79 14.77
C ARG A 84 5.14 -0.22 13.36
N VAL A 85 4.98 -1.05 12.34
CA VAL A 85 4.97 -0.65 10.91
C VAL A 85 3.94 0.46 10.68
N GLY A 86 2.68 0.23 11.05
CA GLY A 86 1.62 1.22 10.88
C GLY A 86 1.88 2.50 11.67
N SER A 87 2.46 2.40 12.88
CA SER A 87 2.79 3.58 13.69
C SER A 87 3.92 4.41 13.07
N GLN A 88 4.96 3.77 12.54
CA GLN A 88 6.08 4.44 11.87
C GLN A 88 5.64 5.08 10.55
N ALA A 89 4.95 4.31 9.70
CA ALA A 89 4.42 4.80 8.42
C ALA A 89 3.46 5.99 8.63
N ARG A 90 2.54 5.88 9.60
CA ARG A 90 1.63 6.98 9.94
C ARG A 90 2.39 8.23 10.36
N ARG A 91 3.40 8.13 11.24
CA ARG A 91 4.17 9.31 11.70
C ARG A 91 4.83 10.02 10.52
N GLU A 92 5.53 9.26 9.68
CA GLU A 92 6.21 9.81 8.51
C GLU A 92 5.24 10.45 7.52
N LEU A 93 4.10 9.81 7.24
CA LEU A 93 3.10 10.39 6.32
C LEU A 93 2.44 11.65 6.90
N ASN A 94 2.22 11.72 8.22
CA ASN A 94 1.71 12.95 8.85
C ASN A 94 2.71 14.10 8.69
N GLU A 95 4.00 13.84 8.90
CA GLU A 95 5.07 14.84 8.73
C GLU A 95 5.20 15.27 7.27
N ALA A 96 5.23 14.32 6.35
CA ALA A 96 5.38 14.57 4.92
C ALA A 96 4.20 15.32 4.29
N LEU A 97 2.97 15.08 4.77
CA LEU A 97 1.75 15.69 4.24
C LEU A 97 1.31 16.93 5.02
N GLY A 98 1.89 17.19 6.20
CA GLY A 98 1.49 18.30 7.06
C GLY A 98 0.03 18.23 7.56
N ARG A 99 -0.58 17.05 7.52
CA ARG A 99 -1.99 16.83 7.90
C ARG A 99 -2.17 15.55 8.69
N ARG A 100 -3.25 15.49 9.48
CA ARG A 100 -3.62 14.31 10.25
C ARG A 100 -4.00 13.15 9.32
N LEU A 101 -3.49 11.95 9.63
CA LEU A 101 -3.73 10.72 8.89
C LEU A 101 -4.14 9.56 9.81
N HIS A 102 -5.24 8.88 9.44
CA HIS A 102 -5.64 7.57 9.95
C HIS A 102 -5.19 6.49 8.96
N LEU A 103 -4.40 5.52 9.40
CA LEU A 103 -3.93 4.42 8.56
C LEU A 103 -4.44 3.09 9.13
N THR A 104 -5.24 2.40 8.35
CA THR A 104 -5.67 1.03 8.60
C THR A 104 -4.88 0.09 7.71
N LEU A 105 -4.26 -0.93 8.31
CA LEU A 105 -3.50 -1.95 7.59
C LEU A 105 -4.15 -3.32 7.74
N TRP A 106 -4.31 -4.01 6.62
CA TRP A 106 -4.76 -5.40 6.58
C TRP A 106 -3.68 -6.30 6.01
N VAL A 107 -3.70 -7.58 6.38
CA VAL A 107 -2.83 -8.59 5.79
C VAL A 107 -3.67 -9.68 5.15
N LYS A 108 -3.60 -9.78 3.82
CA LYS A 108 -4.33 -10.77 3.02
C LYS A 108 -3.33 -11.71 2.34
N VAL A 109 -3.68 -12.99 2.27
CA VAL A 109 -2.91 -13.95 1.46
C VAL A 109 -3.51 -13.91 0.06
N ARG A 110 -2.66 -13.74 -0.95
CA ARG A 110 -3.02 -13.88 -2.36
C ARG A 110 -1.96 -14.79 -2.95
N GLU A 111 -2.33 -15.92 -3.51
CA GLU A 111 -1.35 -16.83 -4.10
C GLU A 111 -0.96 -16.33 -5.49
N ASN A 112 0.28 -16.58 -5.92
CA ASN A 112 0.84 -16.30 -7.26
C ASN A 112 0.86 -14.82 -7.71
N TRP A 113 0.50 -13.85 -6.86
CA TRP A 113 0.49 -12.45 -7.30
C TRP A 113 1.89 -11.90 -7.57
N ALA A 114 2.92 -12.35 -6.84
CA ALA A 114 4.29 -11.91 -7.11
C ALA A 114 4.80 -12.39 -8.47
N ASP A 115 4.37 -13.59 -8.90
CA ASP A 115 4.69 -14.11 -10.24
C ASP A 115 3.90 -13.37 -11.32
N ASP A 116 2.61 -13.04 -11.08
CA ASP A 116 1.82 -12.19 -11.96
C ASP A 116 2.40 -10.77 -12.08
N ALA A 117 2.83 -10.16 -10.98
CA ALA A 117 3.45 -8.84 -10.96
C ALA A 117 4.79 -8.81 -11.71
N ARG A 118 5.62 -9.86 -11.53
CA ARG A 118 6.86 -10.02 -12.31
C ARG A 118 6.57 -10.21 -13.79
N ALA A 119 5.56 -11.00 -14.14
CA ALA A 119 5.16 -11.21 -15.52
C ALA A 119 4.68 -9.90 -16.17
N LEU A 120 3.90 -9.09 -15.46
CA LEU A 120 3.44 -7.77 -15.93
C LEU A 120 4.60 -6.78 -16.11
N SER A 121 5.53 -6.72 -15.16
CA SER A 121 6.72 -5.85 -15.25
C SER A 121 7.64 -6.24 -16.43
N GLN A 122 7.80 -7.54 -16.71
CA GLN A 122 8.57 -8.03 -17.86
C GLN A 122 7.92 -7.72 -19.22
N LEU A 123 6.60 -7.51 -19.25
CA LEU A 123 5.85 -7.18 -20.46
C LEU A 123 5.79 -5.66 -20.74
N GLY A 124 6.39 -4.82 -19.90
CA GLY A 124 6.53 -3.37 -20.13
C GLY A 124 5.24 -2.56 -19.98
N LEU A 125 4.28 -3.05 -19.21
CA LEU A 125 3.03 -2.34 -18.89
C LEU A 125 3.15 -1.72 -17.49
N GLU A 126 3.66 -0.48 -17.41
CA GLU A 126 3.57 0.42 -16.24
C GLU A 126 2.95 1.76 -16.66
#